data_AF-A0A1G7ZSN6-F1
#
_entry.id   AF-A0A1G7ZSN6-F1
#
_cell.length_a   1.000
_cell.length_b   1.000
_cell.length_c   1.000
_cell.angle_alpha   90.00
_cell.angle_beta   90.00
_cell.angle_gamma   90.00
#
_symmetry.space_group_name_H-M   'P 1'
#
loop_
_entity.id
_entity.type
_entity.pdbx_description
1 polymer ?
#
loop_
_entity_poly.entity_id
_entity_poly.type
_entity_poly.pdbx_seq_one_letter_code
_entity_poly.pdbx_strand_id
1 'polypeptide(L)'
;MERREVIDLFGEVPKHQQRQPKLVRMHVVETGDDCGYYPVGVPAAVRFACRQCSEVTDWMFVMATTAKRGIPCPKCNGEKS
;
A
#
# COMPACT_ATOMS: atom_id res chain seq x y z
N MET A 1 -22.25 -8.47 -40.21
CA MET A 1 -21.54 -8.35 -38.92
C MET A 1 -21.23 -6.88 -38.71
N GLU A 2 -22.18 -6.13 -38.15
CA GLU A 2 -22.00 -4.71 -37.88
C GLU A 2 -21.23 -4.54 -36.57
N ARG A 3 -20.12 -3.79 -36.61
CA ARG A 3 -19.31 -3.49 -35.42
C ARG A 3 -20.11 -2.52 -34.56
N ARG A 4 -20.47 -2.94 -33.36
CA ARG A 4 -21.12 -2.10 -32.36
C ARG A 4 -20.09 -1.09 -31.85
N GLU A 5 -20.19 0.15 -32.29
CA GLU A 5 -19.35 1.24 -31.79
C GLU A 5 -19.75 1.53 -30.34
N VAL A 6 -18.79 1.37 -29.42
CA VAL A 6 -18.95 1.76 -28.02
C VAL A 6 -18.75 3.28 -27.97
N ILE A 7 -19.82 4.02 -28.21
CA ILE A 7 -19.83 5.47 -28.04
C ILE A 7 -19.91 5.74 -26.53
N ASP A 8 -18.87 6.39 -25.99
CA ASP A 8 -18.90 6.91 -24.61
C ASP A 8 -19.91 8.07 -24.54
N LEU A 9 -21.03 7.83 -23.85
CA LEU A 9 -22.15 8.76 -23.74
C LEU A 9 -21.83 10.02 -22.91
N PHE A 10 -20.68 10.06 -22.22
CA PHE A 10 -20.35 11.14 -21.27
C PHE A 10 -19.14 12.01 -21.67
N GLY A 11 -18.61 11.85 -22.88
CA GLY A 11 -17.48 12.63 -23.38
C GLY A 11 -16.15 12.32 -22.69
N GLU A 12 -15.08 12.99 -23.10
CA GLU A 12 -13.76 12.79 -22.50
C GLU A 12 -13.76 13.21 -21.03
N VAL A 13 -13.50 12.27 -20.12
CA VAL A 13 -13.34 12.54 -18.69
C VAL A 13 -12.25 13.61 -18.54
N PRO A 14 -12.56 14.79 -17.98
CA PRO A 14 -11.61 15.87 -17.95
C PRO A 14 -10.38 15.46 -17.14
N LYS A 15 -9.19 15.85 -17.58
CA LYS A 15 -7.91 15.38 -17.01
C LYS A 15 -7.81 15.56 -15.48
N HIS A 16 -8.51 16.54 -14.92
CA HIS A 16 -8.56 16.78 -13.47
C HIS A 16 -9.34 15.69 -12.67
N GLN A 17 -10.16 14.89 -13.34
CA GLN A 17 -10.89 13.75 -12.77
C GLN A 17 -10.18 12.41 -12.99
N GLN A 18 -9.03 12.39 -13.66
CA GLN A 18 -8.23 11.18 -13.77
C GLN A 18 -7.78 10.77 -12.36
N ARG A 19 -8.30 9.64 -11.87
CA ARG A 19 -7.99 9.11 -10.55
C ARG A 19 -6.49 8.89 -10.46
N GLN A 20 -5.85 9.47 -9.44
CA GLN A 20 -4.44 9.19 -9.19
C GLN A 20 -4.25 7.67 -9.01
N PRO A 21 -3.15 7.10 -9.52
CA PRO A 21 -2.87 5.68 -9.36
C PRO A 21 -2.83 5.35 -7.86
N LYS A 22 -3.57 4.32 -7.47
CA LYS A 22 -3.65 3.88 -6.08
C LYS A 22 -2.27 3.37 -5.64
N LEU A 23 -1.70 3.99 -4.61
CA LEU A 23 -0.45 3.52 -3.99
C LEU A 23 -0.63 2.09 -3.47
N VAL A 24 0.24 1.19 -3.90
CA VAL A 24 0.30 -0.19 -3.42
C VAL A 24 0.97 -0.19 -2.05
N ARG A 25 0.27 -0.65 -1.03
CA ARG A 25 0.75 -0.70 0.36
C ARG A 25 1.13 -2.12 0.77
N MET A 26 2.22 -2.23 1.50
CA MET A 26 2.61 -3.42 2.25
C MET A 26 1.96 -3.38 3.62
N HIS A 27 1.51 -4.52 4.12
CA HIS A 27 0.86 -4.65 5.43
C HIS A 27 1.63 -5.61 6.33
N VAL A 28 1.48 -5.45 7.64
CA VAL A 28 2.17 -6.27 8.64
C VAL A 28 1.82 -7.75 8.43
N VAL A 29 2.86 -8.59 8.41
CA VAL A 29 2.76 -10.05 8.34
C VAL A 29 3.31 -10.73 9.58
N GLU A 30 4.34 -10.13 10.19
CA GLU A 30 4.96 -10.65 11.41
C GLU A 30 5.16 -9.50 12.40
N THR A 31 4.90 -9.77 13.66
CA THR A 31 5.16 -8.87 14.79
C THR A 31 6.18 -9.54 15.68
N GLY A 32 7.22 -8.81 16.05
CA GLY A 32 8.25 -9.27 16.96
C GLY A 32 7.68 -9.30 18.37
N ASP A 33 7.87 -10.41 19.05
CA ASP A 33 7.51 -10.55 20.45
C ASP A 33 8.70 -10.09 21.29
N ASP A 34 8.80 -8.78 21.52
CA ASP A 34 9.68 -8.26 22.56
C ASP A 34 8.88 -8.23 23.87
N CYS A 35 8.78 -9.41 24.50
CA CYS A 35 8.44 -9.65 25.90
C CYS A 35 7.50 -8.63 26.59
N GLY A 36 6.33 -8.38 26.00
CA GLY A 36 5.12 -8.04 26.76
C GLY A 36 4.89 -6.58 27.19
N TYR A 37 5.59 -5.57 26.69
CA TYR A 37 5.23 -4.18 27.02
C TYR A 37 5.55 -3.18 25.91
N TYR A 38 4.56 -2.91 25.04
CA TYR A 38 4.57 -1.70 24.20
C TYR A 38 3.63 -0.65 24.82
N PRO A 39 4.14 0.25 25.67
CA PRO A 39 3.35 1.40 26.09
C PRO A 39 2.98 2.24 24.87
N VAL A 40 1.82 2.91 24.95
CA VAL A 40 1.31 3.80 23.89
C VAL A 40 2.41 4.81 23.51
N GLY A 41 2.90 4.73 22.27
CA GLY A 41 3.97 5.59 21.75
C GLY A 41 5.33 4.91 21.55
N VAL A 42 5.47 3.62 21.89
CA VAL A 42 6.68 2.85 21.58
C VAL A 42 6.54 2.15 20.22
N PRO A 43 7.56 2.21 19.35
CA PRO A 43 7.53 1.57 18.05
C PRO A 43 7.61 0.05 18.19
N ALA A 44 6.69 -0.68 17.54
CA ALA A 44 6.67 -2.13 17.51
C ALA A 44 7.61 -2.66 16.41
N ALA A 45 8.34 -3.74 16.71
CA ALA A 45 9.10 -4.48 15.70
C ALA A 45 8.12 -5.25 14.81
N VAL A 46 8.07 -4.93 13.51
CA VAL A 46 7.18 -5.60 12.56
C VAL A 46 7.87 -5.84 11.22
N ARG A 47 7.39 -6.83 10.48
CA ARG A 47 7.71 -7.03 9.06
C ARG A 47 6.48 -6.81 8.22
N PHE A 48 6.65 -6.19 7.06
CA PHE A 48 5.58 -5.93 6.11
C PHE A 48 5.74 -6.82 4.87
N ALA A 49 4.63 -7.27 4.29
CA ALA A 49 4.63 -7.91 2.99
C ALA A 49 3.71 -7.19 2.00
N CYS A 50 4.14 -7.13 0.74
CA CYS A 50 3.31 -6.69 -0.36
C CYS A 50 2.45 -7.85 -0.87
N ARG A 51 1.12 -7.66 -0.94
CA ARG A 51 0.21 -8.67 -1.50
C ARG A 51 0.29 -8.82 -3.03
N GLN A 52 0.96 -7.88 -3.71
CA GLN A 52 1.03 -7.85 -5.17
C GLN A 52 2.32 -8.47 -5.70
N CYS A 53 3.49 -8.08 -5.16
CA CYS A 53 4.79 -8.61 -5.58
C CYS A 53 5.42 -9.63 -4.61
N SER A 54 4.78 -9.89 -3.46
CA SER A 54 5.29 -10.77 -2.41
C SER A 54 6.62 -10.34 -1.78
N GLU A 55 7.06 -9.10 -1.99
CA GLU A 55 8.21 -8.55 -1.28
C GLU A 55 7.94 -8.50 0.22
N VAL A 56 8.93 -8.85 1.02
CA VAL A 56 8.88 -8.78 2.48
C VAL A 56 9.99 -7.87 2.96
N THR A 57 9.69 -6.96 3.89
CA THR A 57 10.70 -6.12 4.50
C THR A 57 11.44 -6.86 5.62
N ASP A 58 12.63 -6.35 5.96
CA ASP A 58 13.27 -6.67 7.22
C ASP A 58 12.44 -6.17 8.41
N TRP A 59 12.89 -6.55 9.61
CA TRP A 59 12.33 -6.07 10.87
C TRP A 59 12.49 -4.56 10.97
N MET A 60 11.38 -3.86 11.15
CA MET A 60 11.36 -2.41 11.32
C MET A 60 10.62 -2.03 12.59
N PHE A 61 11.15 -1.03 13.29
CA PHE A 61 10.49 -0.42 14.43
C PHE A 61 9.59 0.71 13.94
N VAL A 62 8.27 0.51 14.00
CA VAL A 62 7.30 1.48 13.52
C VAL A 62 6.23 1.77 14.57
N MET A 63 5.72 2.99 14.56
CA MET A 63 4.57 3.35 15.39
C MET A 63 3.35 2.50 15.02
N ALA A 64 2.49 2.23 16.01
CA ALA A 64 1.25 1.46 15.80
C ALA A 64 0.35 2.05 14.71
N THR A 65 0.37 3.37 14.53
CA THR A 65 -0.35 4.06 13.43
C THR A 65 0.20 3.67 12.06
N THR A 66 1.53 3.60 11.90
CA THR A 66 2.19 3.16 10.67
C THR A 66 1.96 1.68 10.42
N ALA A 67 2.07 0.83 11.44
CA ALA A 67 1.76 -0.60 11.36
C ALA A 67 0.33 -0.85 10.82
N LYS A 68 -0.66 -0.12 11.35
CA LYS A 68 -2.06 -0.22 10.89
C LYS A 68 -2.26 0.34 9.47
N ARG A 69 -1.59 1.43 9.11
CA ARG A 69 -1.73 2.08 7.79
C ARG A 69 -1.01 1.34 6.66
N GLY A 70 0.07 0.61 6.97
CA GLY A 70 0.96 0.03 5.97
C GLY A 70 1.90 1.06 5.33
N ILE A 71 3.01 0.56 4.79
CA ILE A 71 4.04 1.35 4.10
C ILE A 71 3.91 1.20 2.58
N PRO A 72 4.35 2.16 1.75
CA PRO A 72 4.38 1.99 0.30
C PRO A 72 5.34 0.88 -0.12
N CYS A 73 4.95 0.07 -1.12
CA CYS A 73 5.83 -0.95 -1.69
C CYS A 73 6.82 -0.31 -2.69
N PRO A 74 8.15 -0.43 -2.48
CA PRO A 74 9.14 0.17 -3.37
C PRO A 74 9.15 -0.48 -4.77
N LYS A 75 8.85 -1.79 -4.86
CA LYS A 75 8.80 -2.51 -6.14
C LYS A 75 7.55 -2.19 -6.96
N CYS A 76 6.38 -2.07 -6.31
CA CYS A 76 5.11 -1.85 -7.02
C CYS A 76 4.86 -0.38 -7.36
N ASN A 77 5.33 0.56 -6.53
CA ASN A 77 5.13 1.98 -6.76
C ASN A 77 6.29 2.62 -7.56
N GLY A 78 7.38 1.88 -7.77
CA GLY A 78 8.64 2.40 -8.32
C GLY A 78 9.36 3.32 -7.32
N GLU A 79 10.55 3.81 -7.68
CA GLU A 79 11.36 4.78 -6.91
C GLU A 79 10.71 6.20 -6.82
N LYS A 80 9.38 6.28 -6.93
CA LYS A 80 8.61 7.51 -6.73
C LYS A 80 7.81 7.38 -5.43
N SER A 81 8.51 7.27 -4.30
CA SER A 81 7.85 7.33 -2.99
C SER A 81 8.56 8.24 -2.03
#